data_AF-A0A8S9Z3R6-F1
#
_entry.id   AF-A0A8S9Z3R6-F1
#
_cell.length_a   1.000
_cell.length_b   1.000
_cell.length_c   1.000
_cell.angle_alpha   90.00
_cell.angle_beta   90.00
_cell.angle_gamma   90.00
#
_symmetry.space_group_name_H-M   'P 1'
#
loop_
_entity.id
_entity.type
_entity.pdbx_description
1 polymer ?
#
loop_
_entity_poly.entity_id
_entity_poly.type
_entity_poly.pdbx_seq_one_letter_code
_entity_poly.pdbx_strand_id
1 'polypeptide(L)'
;MLTDHRADCEFHECTPNIVKAFFTRRIHNLVSDPAEAKAVLTGLKVADISLVYAGFLHDHLNADHAWIETVFLNIHQNNEEPLRPELLEAFLEDDKSERVVWLNMCHQLGMRSSHDELLRQLAIQRKAFFHEEMVGNDYE
;
A
#
# COMPACT_ATOMS: atom_id res chain seq x y z
N MET A 1 -7.37 -4.18 -15.43
CA MET A 1 -6.53 -5.35 -15.81
C MET A 1 -7.17 -6.55 -15.13
N LEU A 2 -7.79 -7.47 -15.87
CA LEU A 2 -8.21 -8.75 -15.30
C LEU A 2 -6.97 -9.63 -15.25
N THR A 3 -6.43 -9.84 -14.05
CA THR A 3 -5.42 -10.86 -13.79
C THR A 3 -6.12 -12.16 -13.49
N ASP A 4 -5.85 -13.17 -14.32
CA ASP A 4 -6.41 -14.52 -14.15
C ASP A 4 -5.81 -15.14 -12.89
N HIS A 5 -6.53 -14.98 -11.77
CA HIS A 5 -6.14 -15.48 -10.46
C HIS A 5 -6.74 -16.86 -10.31
N ARG A 6 -5.87 -17.87 -10.23
CA ARG A 6 -6.34 -19.24 -9.99
C ARG A 6 -7.01 -19.32 -8.62
N ALA A 7 -8.06 -20.14 -8.51
CA ALA A 7 -8.80 -20.31 -7.27
C ALA A 7 -7.94 -20.84 -6.09
N ASP A 8 -6.76 -21.39 -6.38
CA ASP A 8 -5.80 -21.93 -5.42
C ASP A 8 -4.61 -20.99 -5.10
N CYS A 9 -4.53 -19.78 -5.68
CA CYS A 9 -3.46 -18.84 -5.30
C CYS A 9 -3.77 -18.21 -3.93
N GLU A 10 -2.88 -18.37 -2.96
CA GLU A 10 -2.98 -17.75 -1.62
C GLU A 10 -2.44 -16.31 -1.59
N PHE A 11 -2.48 -15.59 -2.72
CA PHE A 11 -2.03 -14.18 -2.85
C PHE A 11 -0.54 -13.90 -2.59
N HIS A 12 0.22 -14.83 -2.02
CA HIS A 12 1.63 -14.66 -1.68
C HIS A 12 2.54 -14.47 -2.90
N GLU A 13 2.31 -15.21 -3.98
CA GLU A 13 3.15 -15.13 -5.20
C GLU A 13 2.52 -14.29 -6.30
N CYS A 14 1.20 -14.40 -6.50
CA CYS A 14 0.52 -13.70 -7.58
C CYS A 14 0.45 -12.18 -7.32
N THR A 15 0.11 -11.75 -6.11
CA THR A 15 -0.16 -10.35 -5.82
C THR A 15 1.09 -9.44 -5.91
N PRO A 16 2.28 -9.81 -5.37
CA PRO A 16 3.48 -9.00 -5.55
C PRO A 16 3.84 -8.79 -7.03
N ASN A 17 3.64 -9.80 -7.87
CA ASN A 17 3.90 -9.70 -9.31
C ASN A 17 2.91 -8.76 -10.01
N ILE A 18 1.62 -8.81 -9.63
CA ILE A 18 0.59 -7.89 -10.13
C ILE A 18 0.94 -6.45 -9.77
N VAL A 19 1.34 -6.20 -8.52
CA VAL A 19 1.75 -4.88 -8.05
C VAL A 19 2.98 -4.38 -8.81
N LYS A 20 4.03 -5.21 -8.96
CA LYS A 20 5.21 -4.84 -9.76
C LYS A 20 4.85 -4.50 -11.20
N ALA A 21 3.97 -5.28 -11.82
CA ALA A 21 3.51 -5.05 -13.19
C ALA A 21 2.70 -3.74 -13.30
N PHE A 22 1.85 -3.45 -12.31
CA PHE A 22 1.08 -2.20 -12.25
C PHE A 22 2.00 -0.98 -12.23
N PHE A 23 2.93 -0.90 -11.28
CA PHE A 23 3.87 0.23 -11.20
C PHE A 23 4.74 0.33 -12.44
N THR A 24 5.27 -0.79 -12.94
CA THR A 24 6.10 -0.80 -14.15
C THR A 24 5.37 -0.17 -15.33
N ARG A 25 4.12 -0.60 -15.57
CA ARG A 25 3.30 -0.05 -16.65
C ARG A 25 2.97 1.43 -16.43
N ARG A 26 2.59 1.81 -15.21
CA ARG A 26 2.18 3.19 -14.94
C ARG A 26 3.35 4.16 -15.03
N ILE A 27 4.51 3.80 -14.50
CA ILE A 27 5.74 4.61 -14.64
C ILE A 27 6.16 4.75 -16.11
N HIS A 28 6.09 3.69 -16.91
CA HIS A 28 6.37 3.81 -18.35
C HIS A 28 5.37 4.69 -19.12
N ASN A 29 4.15 4.88 -18.60
CA ASN A 29 3.19 5.80 -19.19
C ASN A 29 3.39 7.26 -18.72
N LEU A 30 3.82 7.47 -17.48
CA LEU A 30 4.01 8.80 -16.88
C LEU A 30 5.36 9.42 -17.29
N VAL A 31 6.42 8.61 -17.32
CA VAL A 31 7.78 9.06 -17.60
C VAL A 31 8.11 8.80 -19.06
N SER A 32 8.28 9.88 -19.82
CA SER A 32 8.50 9.81 -21.27
C SER A 32 9.87 9.26 -21.65
N ASP A 33 10.91 9.53 -20.85
CA ASP A 33 12.26 9.00 -21.07
C ASP A 33 12.37 7.55 -20.55
N PRO A 34 12.65 6.55 -21.41
CA PRO A 34 12.81 5.17 -20.98
C PRO A 34 13.97 4.95 -19.99
N ALA A 35 15.04 5.75 -20.07
CA ALA A 35 16.17 5.63 -19.16
C ALA A 35 15.79 6.09 -17.75
N GLU A 36 15.10 7.23 -17.66
CA GLU A 36 14.55 7.74 -16.41
C GLU A 36 13.51 6.78 -15.81
N ALA A 37 12.57 6.28 -16.62
CA ALA A 37 11.57 5.30 -16.18
C ALA A 37 12.24 4.05 -15.58
N LYS A 38 13.31 3.56 -16.23
CA LYS A 38 14.09 2.42 -15.72
C LYS A 38 14.75 2.76 -14.38
N ALA A 39 15.28 3.97 -14.23
CA ALA A 39 15.91 4.41 -12.99
C ALA A 39 14.90 4.53 -11.83
N VAL A 40 13.69 5.02 -12.09
CA VAL A 40 12.59 5.03 -11.08
C VAL A 40 12.23 3.61 -10.64
N LEU A 41 12.18 2.67 -11.58
CA LEU A 41 11.80 1.28 -11.30
C LEU A 41 12.91 0.44 -10.63
N THR A 42 14.16 0.92 -10.57
CA THR A 42 15.27 0.17 -9.94
C THR A 42 14.99 -0.13 -8.47
N GLY A 43 14.58 0.88 -7.69
CA GLY A 43 14.23 0.70 -6.27
C GLY A 43 13.08 -0.30 -6.08
N LEU A 44 12.06 -0.26 -6.94
CA LEU A 44 10.94 -1.20 -6.88
C LEU A 44 11.35 -2.65 -7.17
N LYS A 45 12.34 -2.88 -8.04
CA LYS A 45 12.82 -4.23 -8.37
C LYS A 45 13.42 -4.95 -7.18
N VAL A 46 14.15 -4.21 -6.34
CA VAL A 46 14.87 -4.73 -5.17
C VAL A 46 14.11 -4.51 -3.86
N ALA A 47 12.95 -3.85 -3.91
CA ALA A 47 12.06 -3.69 -2.76
C ALA A 47 11.52 -5.04 -2.27
N ASP A 48 11.37 -5.16 -0.95
CA ASP A 48 10.73 -6.28 -0.30
C ASP A 48 9.21 -6.09 -0.34
N ILE A 49 8.53 -6.89 -1.17
CA ILE A 49 7.07 -6.87 -1.30
C ILE A 49 6.51 -8.08 -0.59
N SER A 50 5.74 -7.83 0.47
CA SER A 50 5.23 -8.87 1.36
C SER A 50 3.73 -8.70 1.59
N LEU A 51 3.02 -9.83 1.68
CA LEU A 51 1.64 -9.87 2.16
C LEU A 51 1.65 -9.69 3.68
N VAL A 52 0.89 -8.71 4.16
CA VAL A 52 0.73 -8.43 5.59
C VAL A 52 -0.57 -9.05 6.09
N TYR A 53 -1.65 -8.87 5.33
CA TYR A 53 -2.98 -9.37 5.71
C TYR A 53 -3.79 -9.73 4.46
N ALA A 54 -4.56 -10.81 4.53
CA ALA A 54 -5.60 -11.13 3.55
C ALA A 54 -6.83 -11.68 4.26
N GLY A 55 -8.01 -11.16 3.94
CA GLY A 55 -9.28 -11.62 4.48
C GLY A 55 -10.23 -10.50 4.87
N PHE A 56 -11.12 -10.81 5.83
CA PHE A 56 -12.22 -9.94 6.27
C PHE A 56 -11.74 -8.59 6.83
N LEU A 57 -12.15 -7.50 6.18
CA LEU A 57 -11.91 -6.16 6.67
C LEU A 57 -13.06 -5.74 7.60
N HIS A 58 -12.76 -5.48 8.87
CA HIS A 58 -13.75 -4.97 9.82
C HIS A 58 -14.09 -3.51 9.50
N ASP A 59 -15.09 -3.29 8.64
CA ASP A 59 -15.54 -1.99 8.19
C ASP A 59 -17.04 -1.79 8.46
N HIS A 60 -17.44 -0.56 8.77
CA HIS A 60 -18.83 -0.18 9.03
C HIS A 60 -19.79 -0.41 7.85
N LEU A 61 -19.27 -0.64 6.64
CA LEU A 61 -20.05 -1.00 5.46
C LEU A 61 -20.48 -2.48 5.42
N ASN A 62 -19.96 -3.31 6.31
CA ASN A 62 -20.35 -4.72 6.39
C ASN A 62 -21.81 -4.86 6.87
N ALA A 63 -22.50 -5.86 6.33
CA ALA A 63 -23.87 -6.23 6.64
C ALA A 63 -24.01 -7.76 6.75
N ASP A 64 -25.18 -8.24 7.20
CA ASP A 64 -25.43 -9.67 7.47
C ASP A 64 -25.09 -10.62 6.31
N HIS A 65 -25.18 -10.13 5.06
CA HIS A 65 -24.97 -10.92 3.85
C HIS A 65 -23.96 -10.30 2.87
N ALA A 66 -23.23 -9.27 3.29
CA ALA A 66 -22.24 -8.61 2.45
C ALA A 66 -21.11 -8.06 3.31
N TRP A 67 -19.87 -8.41 2.99
CA TRP A 67 -18.70 -7.89 3.69
C TRP A 67 -17.57 -7.56 2.71
N ILE A 68 -16.62 -6.78 3.19
CA ILE A 68 -15.41 -6.43 2.46
C ILE A 68 -14.31 -7.38 2.88
N GLU A 69 -13.61 -7.96 1.89
CA GLU A 69 -12.32 -8.61 2.08
C GLU A 69 -11.24 -7.80 1.39
N THR A 70 -10.03 -7.84 1.94
CA THR A 70 -8.90 -7.08 1.41
C THR A 70 -7.63 -7.91 1.38
N VAL A 71 -6.69 -7.46 0.53
CA VAL A 71 -5.31 -7.95 0.48
C VAL A 71 -4.42 -6.74 0.76
N PHE A 72 -3.79 -6.73 1.93
CA PHE A 72 -2.91 -5.66 2.38
C PHE A 72 -1.44 -6.07 2.20
N LEU A 73 -0.74 -5.31 1.37
CA LEU A 73 0.66 -5.54 1.01
C LEU A 73 1.51 -4.41 1.54
N ASN A 74 2.73 -4.75 1.92
CA ASN A 74 3.77 -3.79 2.23
C ASN A 74 4.89 -3.86 1.18
N ILE A 75 5.19 -2.71 0.57
CA ILE A 75 6.36 -2.51 -0.29
C ILE A 75 7.39 -1.76 0.54
N HIS A 76 8.38 -2.50 1.05
CA HIS A 76 9.45 -1.91 1.85
C HIS A 76 10.66 -1.61 0.97
N GLN A 77 11.14 -0.37 1.03
CA GLN A 77 12.32 0.04 0.28
C GLN A 77 13.59 -0.71 0.72
N ASN A 78 14.52 -0.88 -0.22
CA ASN A 78 15.88 -1.30 0.11
C ASN A 78 16.71 -0.07 0.49
N ASN A 79 17.54 -0.16 1.53
CA ASN A 79 18.34 0.98 1.99
C ASN A 79 19.46 1.38 1.00
N GLU A 80 19.97 0.43 0.20
CA GLU A 80 21.00 0.69 -0.81
C GLU A 80 20.39 1.29 -2.09
N GLU A 81 19.12 0.98 -2.36
CA GLU A 81 18.38 1.39 -3.55
C GLU A 81 16.97 1.84 -3.13
N PRO A 82 16.85 3.05 -2.54
CA PRO A 82 15.60 3.55 -2.00
C PRO A 82 14.56 3.82 -3.09
N LEU A 83 13.28 3.86 -2.69
CA LEU A 83 12.22 4.20 -3.62
C LEU A 83 12.31 5.70 -3.97
N ARG A 84 12.38 5.97 -5.26
CA ARG A 84 12.42 7.32 -5.79
C ARG A 84 11.08 8.04 -5.60
N PRO A 85 11.05 9.34 -5.24
CA PRO A 85 9.79 10.08 -5.04
C PRO A 85 8.84 10.05 -6.24
N GLU A 86 9.38 10.00 -7.46
CA GLU A 86 8.64 9.90 -8.71
C GLU A 86 7.80 8.62 -8.79
N LEU A 87 8.13 7.58 -8.00
CA LEU A 87 7.30 6.39 -7.89
C LEU A 87 5.91 6.72 -7.31
N LEU A 88 5.79 7.75 -6.48
CA LEU A 88 4.51 8.17 -5.92
C LEU A 88 3.53 8.68 -7.00
N GLU A 89 4.04 9.20 -8.12
CA GLU A 89 3.20 9.67 -9.22
C GLU A 89 2.37 8.53 -9.83
N ALA A 90 2.80 7.27 -9.64
CA ALA A 90 2.01 6.12 -10.06
C ALA A 90 0.67 5.98 -9.33
N PHE A 91 0.46 6.69 -8.21
CA PHE A 91 -0.82 6.69 -7.47
C PHE A 91 -1.77 7.80 -7.86
N LEU A 92 -1.29 8.85 -8.54
CA LEU A 92 -2.14 9.99 -8.91
C LEU A 92 -3.03 9.59 -10.08
N GLU A 93 -4.34 9.74 -9.95
CA GLU A 93 -5.27 9.69 -11.08
C GLU A 93 -5.36 11.05 -11.78
N ASP A 94 -6.07 11.11 -12.92
CA ASP A 94 -6.16 12.32 -13.75
C ASP A 94 -6.91 13.49 -13.06
N ASP A 95 -7.48 13.26 -11.87
CA ASP A 95 -8.14 14.28 -11.08
C ASP A 95 -7.12 15.17 -10.35
N LYS A 96 -7.20 16.48 -10.62
CA LYS A 96 -6.28 17.49 -10.06
C LYS A 96 -6.44 17.73 -8.55
N SER A 97 -7.44 17.15 -7.92
CA SER A 97 -7.67 17.28 -6.48
C SER A 97 -6.91 16.25 -5.64
N GLU A 98 -6.44 15.16 -6.26
CA GLU A 98 -5.70 14.12 -5.55
C GLU A 98 -4.27 14.54 -5.23
N ARG A 99 -3.78 14.13 -4.06
CA ARG A 99 -2.42 14.36 -3.61
C ARG A 99 -1.86 13.08 -3.02
N VAL A 100 -0.60 12.82 -3.33
CA VAL A 100 0.17 11.71 -2.74
C VAL A 100 1.33 12.29 -1.94
N VAL A 101 1.52 11.79 -0.73
CA VAL A 101 2.56 12.26 0.19
C VAL A 101 3.09 11.09 1.02
N TRP A 102 4.34 11.21 1.46
CA TRP A 102 4.87 10.36 2.53
C TRP A 102 4.35 10.84 3.88
N LEU A 103 3.88 9.91 4.71
CA LEU A 103 3.40 10.19 6.06
C LEU A 103 4.17 9.35 7.07
N ASN A 104 4.39 9.91 8.24
CA ASN A 104 4.84 9.13 9.39
C ASN A 104 3.70 8.22 9.83
N MET A 105 4.00 6.95 10.11
CA MET A 105 2.98 6.01 10.59
C MET A 105 2.53 6.39 12.01
N CYS A 106 1.23 6.66 12.16
CA CYS A 106 0.59 6.93 13.44
C CYS A 106 -0.89 6.55 13.39
N HIS A 107 -1.54 6.53 14.55
CA HIS A 107 -2.99 6.49 14.65
C HIS A 107 -3.61 7.77 14.07
N GLN A 108 -4.85 7.69 13.57
CA GLN A 108 -5.65 8.84 13.14
C GLN A 108 -5.02 9.71 12.05
N LEU A 109 -4.43 9.10 11.02
CA LEU A 109 -4.03 9.79 9.78
C LEU A 109 -5.22 10.31 8.95
N GLY A 110 -6.40 10.47 9.54
CA GLY A 110 -7.65 10.78 8.84
C GLY A 110 -8.19 9.62 8.00
N MET A 111 -7.67 8.41 8.20
CA MET A 111 -8.13 7.19 7.53
C MET A 111 -9.28 6.52 8.28
N ARG A 112 -9.96 5.58 7.62
CA ARG A 112 -10.97 4.74 8.27
C ARG A 112 -10.29 3.88 9.34
N SER A 113 -11.01 3.56 10.41
CA SER A 113 -10.54 2.69 11.50
C SER A 113 -10.02 1.32 11.00
N SER A 114 -10.62 0.79 9.93
CA SER A 114 -10.21 -0.44 9.25
C SER A 114 -8.77 -0.37 8.70
N HIS A 115 -8.29 0.81 8.30
CA HIS A 115 -6.94 1.02 7.79
C HIS A 115 -5.93 1.26 8.92
N ASP A 116 -6.34 1.96 9.98
CA ASP A 116 -5.50 2.19 11.15
C ASP A 116 -5.06 0.87 11.81
N GLU A 117 -5.97 -0.11 11.91
CA GLU A 117 -5.63 -1.45 12.44
C GLU A 117 -4.59 -2.17 11.57
N LEU A 118 -4.73 -2.09 10.23
CA LEU A 118 -3.76 -2.69 9.31
C LEU A 118 -2.39 -2.02 9.43
N LEU A 119 -2.34 -0.69 9.56
CA LEU A 119 -1.08 0.05 9.73
C LEU A 119 -0.42 -0.26 11.07
N ARG A 120 -1.20 -0.41 12.13
CA ARG A 120 -0.72 -0.86 13.44
C ARG A 120 -0.08 -2.25 13.34
N GLN A 121 -0.75 -3.19 12.67
CA GLN A 121 -0.21 -4.55 12.43
C GLN A 121 1.11 -4.51 11.66
N LEU A 122 1.18 -3.71 10.59
CA LEU A 122 2.40 -3.52 9.82
C LEU A 122 3.54 -2.96 10.68
N ALA A 123 3.26 -1.95 11.50
CA ALA A 123 4.27 -1.34 12.36
C ALA A 123 4.82 -2.35 13.38
N ILE A 124 3.96 -3.17 13.99
CA ILE A 124 4.38 -4.27 14.89
C ILE A 124 5.27 -5.28 14.13
N GLN A 125 4.83 -5.74 12.95
CA GLN A 125 5.58 -6.71 12.14
C GLN A 125 6.97 -6.18 11.76
N ARG A 126 7.08 -4.89 11.44
CA ARG A 126 8.32 -4.23 11.05
C ARG A 126 9.13 -3.68 12.22
N LYS A 127 8.66 -3.84 13.46
CA LYS A 127 9.25 -3.24 14.67
C LYS A 127 9.48 -1.73 14.51
N ALA A 128 8.57 -1.07 13.80
CA ALA A 128 8.59 0.36 13.59
C ALA A 128 7.83 1.06 14.71
N PHE A 129 8.18 2.32 14.95
CA PHE A 129 7.41 3.17 15.86
C PHE A 129 6.01 3.39 15.30
N PHE A 130 5.00 3.31 16.17
CA PHE A 130 3.61 3.63 15.87
C PHE A 130 3.07 4.51 16.98
N HIS A 131 2.72 5.75 16.65
CA HIS A 131 2.21 6.69 17.64
C HIS A 131 0.74 6.37 17.96
N GLU A 132 0.47 5.82 19.13
CA GLU A 132 -0.88 5.45 19.61
C GLU A 132 -1.54 6.59 20.41
N GLU A 133 -1.41 7.88 20.02
CA GLU A 133 -1.90 8.96 20.89
C GLU A 133 -3.39 8.74 21.25
N MET A 134 -3.65 8.51 22.54
CA MET A 134 -4.98 8.21 23.05
C MET A 134 -5.85 9.45 22.85
N VAL A 135 -7.03 9.26 22.26
CA VAL A 135 -8.14 10.20 22.47
C VAL A 135 -8.23 10.38 23.99
N GLY A 136 -7.90 11.58 24.47
CA GLY A 136 -8.07 11.93 25.86
C GLY A 136 -9.48 11.53 26.27
N ASN A 137 -9.61 10.92 27.45
CA ASN A 137 -10.91 10.69 28.06
C ASN A 137 -11.59 12.06 28.23
N ASP A 138 -12.39 12.47 27.25
CA ASP A 138 -13.39 13.54 27.40
C ASP A 138 -14.56 12.95 28.20
N TYR A 139 -14.29 12.67 29.47
CA TYR A 139 -15.29 12.47 30.52
C TYR A 139 -14.91 13.38 31.69
N GLU A 140 -15.18 14.68 31.54
CA GLU A 140 -15.46 15.60 32.64
C GLU A 140 -16.78 16.33 32.38
#